data_AF-A0A941CYN3-F1
#
_entry.id   AF-A0A941CYN3-F1
#
_cell.length_a   1.000
_cell.length_b   1.000
_cell.length_c   1.000
_cell.angle_alpha   90.00
_cell.angle_beta   90.00
_cell.angle_gamma   90.00
#
_symmetry.space_group_name_H-M   'P 1'
#
loop_
_entity.id
_entity.type
_entity.pdbx_description
1 polymer ?
#
loop_
_entity_poly.entity_id
_entity_poly.type
_entity_poly.pdbx_seq_one_letter_code
_entity_poly.pdbx_strand_id
1 'polypeptide(L)'
;MRFVLELFRITVIVFLLGGLGWFLLNRIYTSIDQTIELKWLGAIAILLFVFVLYRNKLQFTGWYQGSKNVKLPRAVTYVLLFSAVVLMIIPLFLG
;
A
#
# COMPACT_ATOMS: atom_id res chain seq x y z
N MET A 1 0.70 -13.67 22.59
CA MET A 1 0.06 -14.45 21.50
C MET A 1 -0.70 -13.57 20.50
N ARG A 2 -1.69 -12.76 20.93
CA ARG A 2 -2.49 -11.92 20.01
C ARG A 2 -1.67 -10.93 19.16
N PHE A 3 -0.60 -10.36 19.72
CA PHE A 3 0.33 -9.47 18.99
C PHE A 3 1.07 -10.18 17.84
N VAL A 4 1.55 -11.41 18.06
CA VAL A 4 2.27 -12.20 17.04
C VAL A 4 1.33 -12.57 15.89
N LEU A 5 0.08 -12.92 16.19
CA LEU A 5 -0.95 -13.18 15.17
C LEU A 5 -1.25 -11.93 14.34
N GLU A 6 -1.30 -10.76 14.98
CA GLU A 6 -1.53 -9.49 14.30
C GLU A 6 -0.36 -9.11 13.36
N LEU A 7 0.88 -9.29 13.82
CA LEU A 7 2.07 -9.13 12.98
C LEU A 7 2.05 -10.08 11.79
N PHE A 8 1.78 -11.37 12.02
CA PHE A 8 1.67 -12.36 10.97
C PHE A 8 0.61 -11.95 9.92
N ARG A 9 -0.56 -11.47 10.37
CA ARG A 9 -1.61 -10.99 9.48
C ARG A 9 -1.18 -9.78 8.66
N ILE A 10 -0.51 -8.81 9.27
CA ILE A 10 0.05 -7.65 8.53
C ILE A 10 1.03 -8.14 7.47
N THR A 11 1.94 -9.06 7.83
CA THR A 11 2.90 -9.66 6.91
C THR A 11 2.19 -10.32 5.72
N VAL A 12 1.19 -11.16 5.98
CA VAL A 12 0.40 -11.82 4.92
C VAL A 12 -0.32 -10.80 4.03
N ILE A 13 -0.94 -9.76 4.61
CA ILE A 13 -1.62 -8.71 3.83
C ILE A 13 -0.63 -7.96 2.94
N VAL A 14 0.53 -7.58 3.47
CA VAL A 14 1.56 -6.85 2.71
C VAL A 14 2.12 -7.73 1.60
N PHE A 15 2.41 -9.00 1.85
CA PHE A 15 2.90 -9.90 0.79
C PHE A 15 1.84 -10.16 -0.29
N LEU A 16 0.59 -10.41 0.09
CA LEU A 16 -0.47 -10.71 -0.87
C LEU A 16 -0.87 -9.48 -1.68
N LEU A 17 -1.25 -8.37 -1.02
CA LEU A 17 -1.68 -7.16 -1.71
C LEU A 17 -0.51 -6.42 -2.34
N GLY A 18 0.64 -6.41 -1.66
CA GLY A 18 1.85 -5.81 -2.19
C GLY A 18 2.40 -6.57 -3.40
N GLY A 19 2.46 -7.90 -3.31
CA GLY A 19 2.86 -8.76 -4.42
C GLY A 19 1.91 -8.68 -5.60
N LEU A 20 0.59 -8.71 -5.37
CA LEU A 20 -0.42 -8.53 -6.41
C LEU A 20 -0.32 -7.14 -7.05
N GLY A 21 -0.23 -6.09 -6.23
CA GLY A 21 -0.07 -4.72 -6.71
C GLY A 21 1.18 -4.56 -7.55
N TRP A 22 2.31 -5.13 -7.11
CA TRP A 22 3.57 -5.09 -7.84
C TRP A 22 3.49 -5.84 -9.16
N PHE A 23 2.90 -7.03 -9.16
CA PHE A 23 2.71 -7.81 -10.38
C PHE A 23 1.90 -7.04 -11.44
N LEU A 24 0.78 -6.43 -11.03
CA LEU A 24 -0.06 -5.65 -11.93
C LEU A 24 0.66 -4.39 -12.42
N LEU A 25 1.27 -3.64 -11.50
CA LEU A 25 1.91 -2.37 -11.81
C LEU A 25 3.16 -2.56 -12.68
N ASN A 26 3.95 -3.60 -12.42
CA ASN A 26 5.13 -3.89 -13.22
C ASN A 26 4.77 -4.23 -14.67
N ARG A 27 3.63 -4.93 -14.92
CA ARG A 27 3.16 -5.14 -16.30
C ARG A 27 2.90 -3.81 -17.04
N ILE A 28 2.29 -2.85 -16.35
CA ILE A 28 2.04 -1.51 -16.90
C ILE A 28 3.39 -0.82 -17.17
N TYR A 29 4.29 -0.79 -16.19
CA TYR A 29 5.61 -0.15 -16.34
C TYR A 29 6.49 -0.79 -17.41
N THR A 30 6.41 -2.10 -17.63
CA THR A 30 7.17 -2.77 -18.70
C THR A 30 6.60 -2.53 -20.08
N SER A 31 5.31 -2.17 -20.20
CA SER A 31 4.68 -1.92 -21.50
C SER A 31 5.07 -0.58 -22.14
N ILE A 32 5.68 0.34 -21.38
CA ILE A 32 5.88 1.74 -21.80
C ILE A 32 7.34 2.00 -22.24
N ASP A 33 8.22 1.00 -22.29
CA ASP A 33 9.64 1.13 -22.66
C ASP A 33 10.41 2.23 -21.90
N GLN A 34 9.88 2.62 -20.73
CA GLN A 34 10.44 3.65 -19.86
C GLN A 34 11.36 3.03 -18.80
N THR A 35 12.37 3.81 -18.44
CA THR A 35 13.53 3.40 -17.66
C THR A 35 13.15 2.79 -16.32
N ILE A 36 13.97 1.82 -15.91
CA ILE A 36 13.83 1.05 -14.67
C ILE A 36 14.00 1.95 -13.44
N GLU A 37 14.65 3.12 -13.59
CA GLU A 37 15.15 3.95 -12.49
C GLU A 37 14.05 4.44 -11.55
N LEU A 38 12.85 4.74 -12.04
CA LEU A 38 11.76 5.26 -11.21
C LEU A 38 10.71 4.20 -10.80
N LYS A 39 10.81 2.96 -11.28
CA LYS A 39 9.79 1.92 -11.03
C LYS A 39 9.58 1.60 -9.53
N TRP A 40 10.60 1.81 -8.70
CA TRP A 40 10.53 1.62 -7.25
C TRP A 40 9.57 2.60 -6.55
N LEU A 41 9.26 3.76 -7.16
CA LEU A 41 8.21 4.67 -6.65
C LEU A 41 6.84 3.99 -6.63
N GLY A 42 6.59 3.08 -7.59
CA GLY A 42 5.41 2.24 -7.60
C GLY A 42 5.33 1.31 -6.39
N ALA A 43 6.45 0.80 -5.89
CA ALA A 43 6.47 -0.01 -4.66
C ALA A 43 6.07 0.84 -3.43
N ILE A 44 6.52 2.09 -3.34
CA ILE A 44 6.11 3.02 -2.29
C ILE A 44 4.61 3.31 -2.39
N ALA A 45 4.10 3.58 -3.59
CA ALA A 45 2.68 3.79 -3.82
C ALA A 45 1.83 2.60 -3.33
N ILE A 46 2.24 1.38 -3.66
CA ILE A 46 1.57 0.15 -3.21
C ILE A 46 1.57 0.05 -1.69
N LEU A 47 2.70 0.31 -1.02
CA LEU A 47 2.78 0.28 0.44
C LEU A 47 1.85 1.31 1.09
N LEU A 48 1.74 2.52 0.52
CA LEU A 48 0.81 3.54 1.00
C LEU A 48 -0.65 3.10 0.86
N PHE A 49 -1.03 2.51 -0.27
CA PHE A 49 -2.37 1.96 -0.47
C PHE A 49 -2.69 0.85 0.54
N VAL A 50 -1.78 -0.11 0.70
CA VAL A 50 -1.94 -1.21 1.67
C VAL A 50 -2.04 -0.68 3.09
N PHE A 51 -1.21 0.31 3.46
CA PHE A 51 -1.24 0.94 4.77
C PHE A 51 -2.59 1.61 5.06
N VAL A 52 -3.11 2.41 4.11
CA VAL A 52 -4.41 3.07 4.25
C VAL A 52 -5.54 2.05 4.36
N LEU A 53 -5.56 1.04 3.48
CA LEU A 53 -6.55 -0.03 3.51
C LEU A 53 -6.51 -0.79 4.85
N TYR A 54 -5.30 -1.07 5.34
CA TYR A 54 -5.10 -1.72 6.62
C TYR A 54 -5.65 -0.86 7.76
N ARG A 55 -5.16 0.36 7.93
CA ARG A 55 -5.54 1.26 9.04
C ARG A 55 -7.02 1.64 9.06
N ASN A 56 -7.69 1.68 7.91
CA ASN A 56 -9.08 2.14 7.84
C ASN A 56 -10.12 1.01 7.74
N LYS A 57 -9.72 -0.20 7.34
CA LYS A 57 -10.65 -1.32 7.12
C LYS A 57 -10.17 -2.62 7.75
N LEU A 58 -9.01 -3.15 7.32
CA LEU A 58 -8.57 -4.49 7.71
C LEU A 58 -8.14 -4.57 9.19
N GLN A 59 -7.68 -3.48 9.78
CA GLN A 59 -7.29 -3.47 11.19
C GLN A 59 -8.47 -3.77 12.12
N PHE A 60 -9.69 -3.37 11.76
CA PHE A 60 -10.89 -3.59 12.58
C PHE A 60 -11.40 -5.03 12.58
N THR A 61 -10.95 -5.84 11.62
CA THR A 61 -11.27 -7.28 11.58
C THR A 61 -10.26 -8.13 12.36
N GLY A 62 -9.29 -7.49 13.03
CA GLY A 62 -8.18 -8.16 13.70
C GLY A 62 -8.49 -8.67 15.10
N TRP A 63 -7.51 -9.36 15.67
CA TRP A 63 -7.62 -9.92 17.03
C TRP A 63 -7.32 -8.90 18.13
N TYR A 64 -6.87 -7.69 17.75
CA TYR A 64 -6.60 -6.59 18.67
C TYR A 64 -7.65 -5.48 18.54
N GLN A 65 -8.61 -5.46 19.47
CA GLN A 65 -9.64 -4.41 19.58
C GLN A 65 -9.37 -3.49 20.77
N GLY A 66 -8.18 -2.86 20.81
CA GLY A 66 -7.86 -1.86 21.82
C GLY A 66 -8.44 -0.49 21.49
N SER A 67 -8.61 0.39 22.49
CA SER A 67 -9.09 1.78 22.35
C SER A 67 -8.26 2.65 21.40
N LYS A 68 -7.03 2.21 21.07
CA LYS A 68 -6.14 2.85 20.08
C LYS A 68 -6.40 2.43 18.63
N ASN A 69 -7.35 1.51 18.38
CA ASN A 69 -7.76 1.10 17.04
C ASN A 69 -8.74 2.14 16.47
N VAL A 70 -8.19 3.25 15.97
CA VAL A 70 -8.96 4.36 15.40
C VAL A 70 -8.54 4.53 13.94
N LYS A 71 -9.53 4.82 13.08
CA LYS A 71 -9.29 5.11 11.66
C LYS A 71 -8.40 6.34 11.53
N LEU A 72 -7.68 6.42 10.42
CA LEU A 72 -6.98 7.65 10.06
C LEU A 72 -8.02 8.78 9.87
N PRO A 73 -7.70 10.02 10.25
CA PRO A 73 -8.49 11.18 9.86
C PRO A 73 -8.71 11.19 8.34
N ARG A 74 -9.87 11.68 7.90
CA ARG A 74 -10.22 11.70 6.47
C ARG A 74 -9.18 12.46 5.65
N ALA A 75 -8.71 13.60 6.15
CA ALA A 75 -7.66 14.39 5.50
C ALA A 75 -6.37 13.58 5.28
N VAL A 76 -5.87 12.90 6.31
CA VAL A 76 -4.66 12.06 6.22
C VAL A 76 -4.87 10.91 5.24
N THR A 77 -6.04 10.28 5.27
CA THR A 77 -6.42 9.23 4.31
C THR A 77 -6.34 9.73 2.88
N TYR A 78 -6.94 10.89 2.58
CA TYR A 78 -6.93 11.46 1.23
C TYR A 78 -5.54 11.88 0.79
N VAL A 79 -4.74 12.49 1.66
CA VAL A 79 -3.35 12.88 1.35
C VAL A 79 -2.51 11.66 1.00
N LEU A 80 -2.61 10.57 1.78
CA LEU A 80 -1.85 9.34 1.53
C LEU A 80 -2.30 8.63 0.25
N LEU A 81 -3.60 8.60 -0.03
CA LEU A 81 -4.10 8.02 -1.28
C LEU A 81 -3.69 8.88 -2.49
N PHE A 82 -3.79 10.20 -2.37
CA PHE A 82 -3.35 11.12 -3.41
C PHE A 82 -1.86 10.98 -3.70
N SER A 83 -1.01 10.97 -2.66
CA SER A 83 0.42 10.77 -2.84
C SER A 83 0.75 9.41 -3.44
N ALA A 84 0.04 8.34 -3.05
CA ALA A 84 0.19 7.03 -3.66
C ALA A 84 -0.14 7.05 -5.16
N VAL A 85 -1.23 7.71 -5.56
CA VAL A 85 -1.60 7.86 -6.98
C VAL A 85 -0.53 8.66 -7.74
N VAL A 86 -0.06 9.79 -7.19
CA VAL A 86 1.00 10.59 -7.81
C VAL A 86 2.28 9.77 -8.00
N LEU A 87 2.74 9.07 -6.97
CA LEU A 87 3.93 8.22 -7.02
C LEU A 87 3.79 7.07 -8.02
N MET A 88 2.59 6.51 -8.16
CA MET A 88 2.31 5.46 -9.14
C MET A 88 2.40 5.97 -10.58
N ILE A 89 2.06 7.24 -10.79
CA ILE A 89 2.00 7.87 -12.10
C ILE A 89 3.35 8.42 -12.57
N ILE A 90 4.19 8.92 -11.66
CA ILE A 90 5.51 9.50 -12.00
C ILE A 90 6.33 8.65 -12.98
N PRO A 91 6.50 7.32 -12.77
CA PRO A 91 7.30 6.49 -13.67
C PRO A 91 6.72 6.31 -15.07
N LEU A 92 5.45 6.69 -15.30
CA LEU A 92 4.78 6.62 -16.62
C LEU A 92 5.04 7.85 -17.49
N PHE A 93 5.54 8.94 -16.89
CA PHE A 93 5.72 10.23 -17.57
C PHE A 93 7.16 10.73 -17.50
N LEU A 94 7.88 10.39 -16.43
CA LEU A 94 9.23 10.87 -16.14
C LEU A 94 10.26 9.74 -16.12
N GLY A 95 9.83 8.50 -16.32
CA GLY A 95 10.70 7.34 -16.51
C GLY A 95 11.13 7.22 -17.97
#